data_AF-A0A502DXM4-F1
#
_entry.id   AF-A0A502DXM4-F1
#
_cell.length_a   1.000
_cell.length_b   1.000
_cell.length_c   1.000
_cell.angle_alpha   90.00
_cell.angle_beta   90.00
_cell.angle_gamma   90.00
#
_symmetry.space_group_name_H-M   'P 1'
#
loop_
_entity.id
_entity.type
_entity.pdbx_description
1 polymer ?
#
loop_
_entity_poly.entity_id
_entity_poly.type
_entity_poly.pdbx_seq_one_letter_code
_entity_poly.pdbx_strand_id
1 'polypeptide(L)'
;MSAVAAFARLGIAPTKDVRSVKRAYALALKAIDQASEREAFERLREAYEQALAWAATGGADEQDEQDEEDEEDEEDQERDSHRRAPEQAPELPPMAPHDLHPPPNPPALPEASPVAPDRHDAREALQHWTQQLRDAAPESVARCFEAALADPRLLHLDSHAQLEVRIADLLHNDPAGRAELFDVAAAHFRWTDRNARPIADLDAAQWIFRVVNQGLQWRGQAPKVIQLQKEALEAVAAVPMPQPEQTRRFAEVLDAMAHDVPDWFMLHLSKPGHVHLPQWQASLKQLGPRWTRQAERKERFFGTRRKTFNTLLGGFVALLLVTAMLAGVVYRLSGDATPAAAVASDTPAAGMVADADPVLAYEFTGAVTRDSCESAEEFVHASNWLETDDADAIALLATRAVRCQDKGLWSRKDDPLMACLRAERSAALGAGRAENARLCR
;
A
#
# COMPACT_ATOMS: atom_id res chain seq x y z
N MET A 1 27.59 -19.59 -2.23
CA MET A 1 27.53 -20.42 -3.45
C MET A 1 27.94 -19.53 -4.65
N SER A 2 28.59 -20.08 -5.69
CA SER A 2 29.03 -19.29 -6.86
C SER A 2 27.85 -18.98 -7.79
N ALA A 3 27.85 -17.85 -8.50
CA ALA A 3 26.78 -17.47 -9.43
C ALA A 3 26.48 -18.56 -10.46
N VAL A 4 27.51 -19.20 -11.02
CA VAL A 4 27.36 -20.34 -11.96
C VAL A 4 26.62 -21.52 -11.31
N ALA A 5 26.88 -21.79 -10.02
CA ALA A 5 26.18 -22.84 -9.27
C ALA A 5 24.72 -22.47 -8.97
N ALA A 6 24.42 -21.17 -8.83
CA ALA A 6 23.05 -20.68 -8.65
C ALA A 6 22.20 -20.88 -9.92
N PHE A 7 22.72 -20.52 -11.11
CA PHE A 7 22.05 -20.75 -12.38
C PHE A 7 21.88 -22.25 -12.71
N ALA A 8 22.91 -23.07 -12.44
CA ALA A 8 22.82 -24.52 -12.60
C ALA A 8 21.74 -25.14 -11.71
N ARG A 9 21.52 -24.61 -10.50
CA ARG A 9 20.47 -25.07 -9.58
C ARG A 9 19.06 -24.68 -10.06
N LEU A 10 18.93 -23.57 -10.78
CA LEU A 10 17.72 -23.15 -11.47
C LEU A 10 17.51 -23.88 -12.80
N GLY A 11 18.49 -24.68 -13.25
CA GLY A 11 18.41 -25.45 -14.50
C GLY A 11 18.57 -24.60 -15.76
N ILE A 12 19.21 -23.43 -15.66
CA ILE A 12 19.42 -22.51 -16.78
C ILE A 12 20.90 -22.12 -16.91
N ALA A 13 21.30 -21.67 -18.11
CA ALA A 13 22.60 -21.06 -18.30
C ALA A 13 22.66 -19.69 -17.59
N PRO A 14 23.86 -19.22 -17.19
CA PRO A 14 24.03 -17.86 -16.68
C PRO A 14 23.49 -16.83 -17.68
N THR A 15 22.56 -16.00 -17.24
CA THR A 15 21.90 -15.01 -18.10
C THR A 15 21.66 -13.71 -17.33
N LYS A 16 21.65 -12.60 -18.07
CA LYS A 16 21.26 -11.28 -17.57
C LYS A 16 19.75 -11.05 -17.65
N ASP A 17 19.02 -11.92 -18.36
CA ASP A 17 17.56 -11.80 -18.48
C ASP A 17 16.85 -12.23 -17.19
N VAL A 18 16.42 -11.22 -16.42
CA VAL A 18 15.66 -11.38 -15.18
C VAL A 18 14.35 -12.15 -15.41
N ARG A 19 13.72 -12.06 -16.58
CA ARG A 19 12.48 -12.79 -16.88
C ARG A 19 12.75 -14.29 -16.98
N SER A 20 13.82 -14.69 -17.64
CA SER A 20 14.27 -16.08 -17.70
C SER A 20 14.59 -16.67 -16.33
N VAL A 21 15.27 -15.91 -15.45
CA VAL A 21 15.56 -16.35 -14.07
C VAL A 21 14.27 -16.55 -13.25
N LYS A 22 13.32 -15.62 -13.35
CA LYS A 22 12.00 -15.72 -12.68
C LYS A 22 11.19 -16.92 -13.17
N ARG A 23 11.18 -17.17 -14.49
CA ARG A 23 10.48 -18.31 -15.09
C ARG A 23 11.08 -19.64 -14.64
N ALA A 24 12.41 -19.74 -14.62
CA ALA A 24 13.12 -20.94 -14.15
C ALA A 24 12.82 -21.24 -12.68
N TYR A 25 12.82 -20.22 -11.82
CA TYR A 25 12.44 -20.36 -10.41
C TYR A 25 10.99 -20.82 -10.24
N ALA A 26 10.04 -20.25 -11.00
CA ALA A 26 8.63 -20.66 -10.93
C ALA A 26 8.42 -22.11 -11.38
N LEU A 27 9.16 -22.58 -12.39
CA LEU A 27 9.14 -23.97 -12.83
C LEU A 27 9.75 -24.92 -11.79
N ALA A 28 10.89 -24.55 -11.22
CA ALA A 28 11.56 -25.35 -10.19
C ALA A 28 10.76 -25.39 -8.88
N LEU A 29 10.05 -24.31 -8.52
CA LEU A 29 9.23 -24.23 -7.32
C LEU A 29 8.00 -25.15 -7.40
N LYS A 30 7.41 -25.33 -8.59
CA LYS A 30 6.29 -26.26 -8.78
C LYS A 30 6.66 -27.72 -8.52
N ALA A 31 7.95 -28.06 -8.56
CA ALA A 31 8.45 -29.39 -8.28
C ALA A 31 8.74 -29.64 -6.78
N ILE A 32 8.61 -28.61 -5.92
CA ILE A 32 8.90 -28.71 -4.48
C ILE A 32 7.62 -28.57 -3.67
N ASP A 33 7.29 -29.59 -2.87
CA ASP A 33 6.26 -29.48 -1.86
C ASP A 33 6.81 -28.72 -0.63
N GLN A 34 6.41 -27.46 -0.48
CA GLN A 34 6.93 -26.54 0.53
C GLN A 34 6.63 -27.00 1.97
N ALA A 35 5.59 -27.81 2.18
CA ALA A 35 5.21 -28.27 3.52
C ALA A 35 6.11 -29.40 4.02
N SER A 36 6.58 -30.27 3.11
CA SER A 36 7.39 -31.44 3.43
C SER A 36 8.88 -31.24 3.13
N GLU A 37 9.23 -30.35 2.19
CA GLU A 37 10.58 -30.17 1.67
C GLU A 37 11.14 -28.75 1.91
N ARG A 38 11.05 -28.27 3.16
CA ARG A 38 11.47 -26.91 3.54
C ARG A 38 12.92 -26.59 3.17
N GLU A 39 13.86 -27.50 3.40
CA GLU A 39 15.27 -27.26 3.04
C GLU A 39 15.49 -27.19 1.52
N ALA A 40 14.69 -27.93 0.72
CA ALA A 40 14.79 -27.89 -0.73
C ALA A 40 14.29 -26.54 -1.26
N PHE A 41 13.21 -26.03 -0.67
CA PHE A 41 12.67 -24.69 -0.95
C PHE A 41 13.67 -23.58 -0.58
N GLU A 42 14.28 -23.65 0.61
CA GLU A 42 15.27 -22.66 1.06
C GLU A 42 16.48 -22.62 0.12
N ARG A 43 17.02 -23.78 -0.27
CA ARG A 43 18.15 -23.87 -1.23
C ARG A 43 17.78 -23.36 -2.62
N LEU A 44 16.55 -23.61 -3.09
CA LEU A 44 16.08 -23.08 -4.37
C LEU A 44 15.94 -21.55 -4.33
N ARG A 45 15.43 -21.02 -3.21
CA ARG A 45 15.27 -19.59 -3.01
C ARG A 45 16.62 -18.87 -2.94
N GLU A 46 17.58 -19.45 -2.24
CA GLU A 46 18.96 -18.92 -2.16
C GLU A 46 19.62 -18.83 -3.56
N ALA A 47 19.41 -19.85 -4.40
CA ALA A 47 19.90 -19.87 -5.78
C ALA A 47 19.24 -18.79 -6.65
N TYR A 48 17.93 -18.59 -6.50
CA TYR A 48 17.20 -17.54 -7.20
C TYR A 48 17.70 -16.14 -6.84
N GLU A 49 17.88 -15.87 -5.54
CA GLU A 49 18.34 -14.56 -5.06
C GLU A 49 19.77 -14.26 -5.53
N GLN A 50 20.66 -15.26 -5.53
CA GLN A 50 22.03 -15.11 -6.05
C GLN A 50 22.08 -14.90 -7.57
N ALA A 51 21.21 -15.58 -8.34
CA ALA A 51 21.11 -15.38 -9.78
C ALA A 51 20.61 -13.97 -10.13
N LEU A 52 19.64 -13.44 -9.38
CA LEU A 52 19.17 -12.06 -9.55
C LEU A 52 20.23 -11.02 -9.16
N ALA A 53 20.94 -11.23 -8.05
CA ALA A 53 22.01 -10.33 -7.63
C ALA A 53 23.14 -10.28 -8.67
N TRP A 54 23.46 -11.41 -9.29
CA TRP A 54 24.44 -11.49 -10.37
C TRP A 54 23.96 -10.81 -11.65
N ALA A 55 22.70 -11.04 -12.06
CA ALA A 55 22.11 -10.37 -13.23
C ALA A 55 22.05 -8.84 -13.06
N ALA A 56 21.80 -8.36 -11.83
CA ALA A 56 21.73 -6.94 -11.50
C ALA A 56 23.10 -6.24 -11.45
N THR A 57 24.19 -6.97 -11.19
CA THR A 57 25.56 -6.42 -11.12
C THR A 57 26.27 -6.39 -12.47
N GLY A 58 25.55 -6.65 -13.56
CA GLY A 58 26.05 -6.45 -14.92
C GLY A 58 27.04 -7.51 -15.41
N GLY A 59 27.33 -8.54 -14.62
CA GLY A 59 28.27 -9.63 -14.93
C GLY A 59 29.69 -9.10 -15.19
N ALA A 60 30.59 -9.20 -14.21
CA ALA A 60 32.01 -8.94 -14.46
C ALA A 60 32.51 -9.88 -15.60
N ASP A 61 33.06 -9.26 -16.63
CA ASP A 61 33.21 -9.74 -18.01
C ASP A 61 33.93 -11.09 -18.20
N GLU A 62 33.44 -11.88 -19.18
CA GLU A 62 34.17 -12.26 -20.41
C GLU A 62 33.26 -13.10 -21.36
N GLN A 63 33.00 -12.54 -22.57
CA GLN A 63 32.68 -13.18 -23.88
C GLN A 63 31.33 -13.95 -23.99
N ASP A 64 30.42 -13.73 -24.96
CA ASP A 64 30.53 -13.27 -26.35
C ASP A 64 29.28 -12.47 -26.81
N GLU A 65 29.50 -11.63 -27.82
CA GLU A 65 28.52 -10.89 -28.63
C GLU A 65 27.76 -11.82 -29.61
N GLN A 66 26.66 -11.30 -30.20
CA GLN A 66 25.81 -11.82 -31.30
C GLN A 66 24.57 -12.61 -30.82
N ASP A 67 23.31 -12.30 -31.16
CA ASP A 67 22.73 -11.51 -32.25
C ASP A 67 21.39 -10.86 -31.83
N GLU A 68 21.15 -9.65 -32.33
CA GLU A 68 19.80 -9.11 -32.55
C GLU A 68 19.34 -9.62 -33.92
N GLU A 69 18.19 -10.27 -34.01
CA GLU A 69 17.25 -10.17 -35.15
C GLU A 69 15.97 -10.99 -34.84
N ASP A 70 14.83 -10.29 -34.94
CA ASP A 70 13.50 -10.70 -35.42
C ASP A 70 12.91 -12.06 -35.03
N GLU A 71 11.72 -12.05 -34.41
CA GLU A 71 10.54 -12.76 -34.93
C GLU A 71 9.28 -12.34 -34.13
N GLU A 72 8.42 -11.57 -34.82
CA GLU A 72 6.99 -11.43 -34.53
C GLU A 72 6.24 -12.73 -34.87
N ASP A 73 5.08 -12.89 -34.23
CA ASP A 73 3.97 -13.81 -34.58
C ASP A 73 4.19 -15.33 -34.41
N GLU A 74 3.46 -15.93 -33.46
CA GLU A 74 2.58 -17.10 -33.69
C GLU A 74 1.92 -17.54 -32.37
N GLU A 75 0.73 -16.99 -32.10
CA GLU A 75 -0.33 -17.72 -31.38
C GLU A 75 -1.11 -18.59 -32.39
N ASP A 76 -1.67 -19.69 -31.88
CA ASP A 76 -2.55 -20.67 -32.54
C ASP A 76 -1.89 -21.81 -33.36
N GLN A 77 -1.62 -22.94 -32.67
CA GLN A 77 -2.10 -24.27 -33.07
C GLN A 77 -1.79 -25.37 -32.02
N GLU A 78 -2.45 -25.32 -30.86
CA GLU A 78 -2.68 -26.52 -30.04
C GLU A 78 -4.12 -27.01 -30.22
N ARG A 79 -4.38 -27.70 -31.35
CA ARG A 79 -5.42 -28.74 -31.37
C ARG A 79 -5.18 -29.75 -32.48
N ASP A 80 -5.20 -31.00 -32.04
CA ASP A 80 -5.44 -32.22 -32.80
C ASP A 80 -4.20 -32.95 -33.35
N SER A 81 -3.69 -33.92 -32.57
CA SER A 81 -3.75 -35.34 -32.95
C SER A 81 -2.81 -36.22 -32.09
N HIS A 82 -3.21 -36.48 -30.84
CA HIS A 82 -2.69 -37.65 -30.13
C HIS A 82 -3.32 -38.92 -30.70
N ARG A 83 -2.70 -39.52 -31.73
CA ARG A 83 -2.79 -40.98 -31.96
C ARG A 83 -1.71 -41.58 -32.88
N ARG A 84 -0.54 -41.90 -32.33
CA ARG A 84 0.01 -43.29 -32.34
C ARG A 84 1.35 -43.37 -31.60
N ALA A 85 1.49 -44.42 -30.78
CA ALA A 85 2.78 -45.00 -30.39
C ALA A 85 2.88 -46.38 -31.07
N PRO A 86 4.03 -47.10 -31.03
CA PRO A 86 5.40 -46.70 -30.67
C PRO A 86 6.42 -47.03 -31.79
N GLU A 87 7.68 -46.57 -31.73
CA GLU A 87 8.88 -47.40 -32.04
C GLU A 87 10.20 -46.61 -31.89
N GLN A 88 11.17 -47.24 -31.21
CA GLN A 88 12.65 -47.14 -31.31
C GLN A 88 13.43 -45.99 -30.62
N ALA A 89 14.13 -46.40 -29.55
CA ALA A 89 15.24 -45.71 -28.91
C ALA A 89 16.55 -45.90 -29.71
N PRO A 90 17.42 -44.88 -29.83
CA PRO A 90 18.78 -45.09 -30.32
C PRO A 90 19.72 -45.55 -29.18
N GLU A 91 20.42 -46.66 -29.40
CA GLU A 91 21.55 -47.14 -28.59
C GLU A 91 22.72 -46.15 -28.63
N LEU A 92 23.26 -45.80 -27.45
CA LEU A 92 24.54 -45.11 -27.29
C LEU A 92 25.69 -46.15 -27.27
N PRO A 93 26.85 -45.84 -27.88
CA PRO A 93 28.03 -46.73 -27.86
C PRO A 93 28.67 -46.81 -26.47
N PRO A 94 29.36 -47.93 -26.12
CA PRO A 94 29.86 -48.16 -24.77
C PRO A 94 31.12 -47.33 -24.48
N MET A 95 31.05 -46.46 -23.47
CA MET A 95 32.22 -45.85 -22.84
C MET A 95 32.98 -46.90 -22.01
N ALA A 96 34.29 -47.01 -22.27
CA ALA A 96 35.23 -47.81 -21.48
C ALA A 96 35.37 -47.24 -20.05
N PRO A 97 35.68 -48.08 -19.03
CA PRO A 97 35.82 -47.63 -17.66
C PRO A 97 37.09 -46.79 -17.49
N HIS A 98 36.94 -45.51 -17.14
CA HIS A 98 38.05 -44.70 -16.63
C HIS A 98 38.14 -44.89 -15.11
N ASP A 99 39.34 -45.26 -14.66
CA ASP A 99 39.72 -45.43 -13.27
C ASP A 99 39.48 -44.15 -12.45
N LEU A 100 38.63 -44.26 -11.42
CA LEU A 100 38.43 -43.22 -10.40
C LEU A 100 39.57 -43.28 -9.39
N HIS A 101 40.64 -42.52 -9.61
CA HIS A 101 41.53 -42.09 -8.52
C HIS A 101 41.07 -40.71 -8.03
N PRO A 102 40.70 -40.52 -6.75
CA PRO A 102 40.40 -39.20 -6.24
C PRO A 102 41.68 -38.34 -6.19
N PRO A 103 41.63 -37.07 -6.63
CA PRO A 103 42.78 -36.18 -6.52
C PRO A 103 43.11 -35.90 -5.03
N PRO A 104 44.39 -35.70 -4.67
CA PRO A 104 44.77 -35.37 -3.30
C PRO A 104 44.22 -33.99 -2.90
N ASN A 105 43.62 -33.93 -1.72
CA ASN A 105 43.05 -32.71 -1.13
C ASN A 105 44.10 -31.59 -1.05
N PRO A 106 43.85 -30.38 -1.59
CA PRO A 106 44.71 -29.24 -1.35
C PRO A 106 44.67 -28.83 0.14
N PRO A 107 45.76 -28.25 0.67
CA PRO A 107 45.82 -27.85 2.08
C PRO A 107 44.75 -26.80 2.39
N ALA A 108 43.94 -27.07 3.41
CA ALA A 108 42.91 -26.18 3.90
C ALA A 108 43.52 -24.83 4.30
N LEU A 109 43.15 -23.78 3.58
CA LEU A 109 43.31 -22.41 4.05
C LEU A 109 42.45 -22.25 5.33
N PRO A 110 42.90 -21.51 6.34
CA PRO A 110 42.09 -21.27 7.53
C PRO A 110 40.79 -20.58 7.12
N GLU A 111 39.68 -21.31 7.23
CA GLU A 111 38.33 -20.78 7.10
C GLU A 111 38.14 -19.75 8.21
N ALA A 112 38.35 -18.47 7.90
CA ALA A 112 37.75 -17.39 8.65
C ALA A 112 36.24 -17.44 8.39
N SER A 113 35.53 -18.30 9.13
CA SER A 113 34.07 -18.26 9.18
C SER A 113 33.66 -16.84 9.60
N PRO A 114 32.90 -16.08 8.78
CA PRO A 114 32.19 -14.93 9.30
C PRO A 114 31.21 -15.49 10.32
N VAL A 115 31.46 -15.26 11.60
CA VAL A 115 30.55 -15.64 12.68
C VAL A 115 29.26 -14.87 12.43
N ALA A 116 28.26 -15.53 11.84
CA ALA A 116 26.89 -15.04 11.90
C ALA A 116 26.56 -14.84 13.39
N PRO A 117 26.05 -13.67 13.82
CA PRO A 117 25.67 -13.45 15.22
C PRO A 117 24.77 -14.59 15.69
N ASP A 118 25.01 -15.05 16.92
CA ASP A 118 24.24 -16.14 17.50
C ASP A 118 22.75 -15.76 17.48
N ARG A 119 21.89 -16.70 17.11
CA ARG A 119 20.43 -16.53 17.15
C ARG A 119 19.94 -16.16 18.56
N HIS A 120 20.70 -16.49 19.59
CA HIS A 120 20.43 -16.03 20.95
C HIS A 120 20.69 -14.51 21.11
N ASP A 121 21.85 -14.03 20.66
CA ASP A 121 22.25 -12.63 20.73
C ASP A 121 21.28 -11.70 19.99
N ALA A 122 20.77 -12.12 18.82
CA ALA A 122 19.78 -11.36 18.06
C ALA A 122 18.45 -11.23 18.80
N ARG A 123 18.00 -12.30 19.49
CA ARG A 123 16.76 -12.25 20.30
C ARG A 123 16.90 -11.35 21.52
N GLU A 124 18.05 -11.43 22.20
CA GLU A 124 18.34 -10.52 23.33
C GLU A 124 18.41 -9.07 22.88
N ALA A 125 19.04 -8.79 21.73
CA ALA A 125 19.08 -7.47 21.12
C ALA A 125 17.67 -6.95 20.79
N LEU A 126 16.83 -7.76 20.14
CA LEU A 126 15.44 -7.41 19.83
C LEU A 126 14.65 -7.06 21.10
N GLN A 127 14.77 -7.88 22.15
CA GLN A 127 14.10 -7.63 23.42
C GLN A 127 14.62 -6.34 24.09
N HIS A 128 15.94 -6.14 24.10
CA HIS A 128 16.56 -4.94 24.65
C HIS A 128 16.08 -3.68 23.94
N TRP A 129 16.14 -3.64 22.61
CA TRP A 129 15.75 -2.47 21.83
C TRP A 129 14.25 -2.20 21.86
N THR A 130 13.41 -3.25 21.87
CA THR A 130 11.96 -3.08 22.05
C THR A 130 11.65 -2.43 23.40
N GLN A 131 12.36 -2.81 24.46
CA GLN A 131 12.19 -2.20 25.79
C GLN A 131 12.71 -0.76 25.81
N GLN A 132 13.87 -0.49 25.23
CA GLN A 132 14.43 0.86 25.15
C GLN A 132 13.50 1.81 24.37
N LEU A 133 12.95 1.36 23.24
CA LEU A 133 11.97 2.12 22.45
C LEU A 133 10.65 2.34 23.19
N ARG A 134 10.21 1.36 23.99
CA ARG A 134 9.02 1.48 24.84
C ARG A 134 9.17 2.56 25.90
N ASP A 135 10.35 2.68 26.49
CA ASP A 135 10.64 3.57 27.63
C ASP A 135 11.26 4.90 27.21
N ALA A 136 11.65 5.05 25.93
CA ALA A 136 12.22 6.27 25.40
C ALA A 136 11.27 7.48 25.55
N ALA A 137 11.85 8.62 25.97
CA ALA A 137 11.17 9.91 25.90
C ALA A 137 10.96 10.31 24.42
N PRO A 138 9.88 11.03 24.07
CA PRO A 138 9.55 11.38 22.68
C PRO A 138 10.73 11.99 21.90
N GLU A 139 11.47 12.92 22.52
CA GLU A 139 12.63 13.58 21.93
C GLU A 139 13.85 12.67 21.68
N SER A 140 13.89 11.49 22.33
CA SER A 140 14.96 10.51 22.18
C SER A 140 14.59 9.32 21.30
N VAL A 141 13.32 9.20 20.88
CA VAL A 141 12.83 8.06 20.10
C VAL A 141 13.62 7.87 18.81
N ALA A 142 13.78 8.93 18.00
CA ALA A 142 14.48 8.85 16.72
C ALA A 142 15.91 8.31 16.89
N ARG A 143 16.69 8.88 17.83
CA ARG A 143 18.05 8.41 18.14
C ARG A 143 18.07 6.97 18.65
N CYS A 144 17.10 6.57 19.47
CA CYS A 144 17.00 5.20 19.96
C CYS A 144 16.68 4.21 18.83
N PHE A 145 15.81 4.61 17.89
CA PHE A 145 15.42 3.82 16.75
C PHE A 145 16.60 3.64 15.78
N GLU A 146 17.32 4.72 15.46
CA GLU A 146 18.55 4.65 14.66
C GLU A 146 19.60 3.74 15.30
N ALA A 147 19.78 3.82 16.62
CA ALA A 147 20.72 2.95 17.34
C ALA A 147 20.31 1.47 17.29
N ALA A 148 19.01 1.18 17.31
CA ALA A 148 18.50 -0.19 17.14
C ALA A 148 18.79 -0.73 15.73
N LEU A 149 18.57 0.07 14.68
CA LEU A 149 18.86 -0.31 13.30
C LEU A 149 20.37 -0.47 13.02
N ALA A 150 21.21 0.24 13.76
CA ALA A 150 22.67 0.17 13.64
C ALA A 150 23.30 -0.95 14.49
N ASP A 151 22.53 -1.66 15.32
CA ASP A 151 23.06 -2.75 16.15
C ASP A 151 23.52 -3.91 15.26
N PRO A 152 24.81 -4.30 15.30
CA PRO A 152 25.34 -5.41 14.50
C PRO A 152 24.56 -6.72 14.65
N ARG A 153 23.94 -6.95 15.82
CA ARG A 153 23.14 -8.15 16.12
C ARG A 153 21.80 -8.16 15.38
N LEU A 154 21.35 -7.01 14.87
CA LEU A 154 20.06 -6.83 14.17
C LEU A 154 20.21 -6.60 12.66
N LEU A 155 21.42 -6.59 12.10
CA LEU A 155 21.66 -6.30 10.68
C LEU A 155 21.10 -7.36 9.71
N HIS A 156 20.61 -8.50 10.20
CA HIS A 156 19.93 -9.50 9.38
C HIS A 156 18.52 -9.04 9.01
N LEU A 157 18.11 -9.31 7.76
CA LEU A 157 16.78 -8.95 7.25
C LEU A 157 15.63 -9.45 8.14
N ASP A 158 15.74 -10.68 8.64
CA ASP A 158 14.75 -11.28 9.56
C ASP A 158 14.64 -10.51 10.89
N SER A 159 15.72 -9.86 11.34
CA SER A 159 15.73 -9.07 12.58
C SER A 159 15.04 -7.73 12.39
N HIS A 160 15.17 -7.09 11.22
CA HIS A 160 14.40 -5.89 10.89
C HIS A 160 12.90 -6.19 10.79
N ALA A 161 12.51 -7.30 10.14
CA ALA A 161 11.11 -7.72 10.09
C ALA A 161 10.56 -8.05 11.49
N GLN A 162 11.34 -8.72 12.34
CA GLN A 162 10.94 -8.98 13.73
C GLN A 162 10.86 -7.70 14.58
N LEU A 163 11.70 -6.70 14.30
CA LEU A 163 11.62 -5.40 14.95
C LEU A 163 10.34 -4.66 14.55
N GLU A 164 9.96 -4.70 13.27
CA GLU A 164 8.70 -4.15 12.77
C GLU A 164 7.49 -4.75 13.51
N VAL A 165 7.39 -6.08 13.56
CA VAL A 165 6.31 -6.80 14.27
C VAL A 165 6.22 -6.34 15.71
N ARG A 166 7.36 -6.32 16.44
CA ARG A 166 7.39 -5.94 17.85
C ARG A 166 6.98 -4.49 18.09
N ILE A 167 7.32 -3.59 17.17
CA ILE A 167 6.94 -2.17 17.25
C ILE A 167 5.45 -2.01 16.92
N ALA A 168 4.95 -2.69 15.90
CA ALA A 168 3.53 -2.72 15.58
C ALA A 168 2.69 -3.23 16.76
N ASP A 169 3.08 -4.36 17.36
CA ASP A 169 2.44 -4.93 18.55
C ASP A 169 2.48 -3.95 19.73
N LEU A 170 3.62 -3.30 19.98
CA LEU A 170 3.76 -2.32 21.05
C LEU A 170 2.81 -1.13 20.84
N LEU A 171 2.77 -0.58 19.64
CA LEU A 171 1.95 0.59 19.31
C LEU A 171 0.46 0.24 19.35
N HIS A 172 0.07 -0.96 18.91
CA HIS A 172 -1.30 -1.43 18.96
C HIS A 172 -1.78 -1.64 20.40
N ASN A 173 -0.96 -2.28 21.25
CA ASN A 173 -1.35 -2.64 22.62
C ASN A 173 -1.20 -1.49 23.63
N ASP A 174 -0.25 -0.58 23.41
CA ASP A 174 0.04 0.54 24.31
C ASP A 174 0.36 1.82 23.50
N PRO A 175 -0.64 2.44 22.84
CA PRO A 175 -0.43 3.61 21.98
C PRO A 175 -0.08 4.88 22.78
N ALA A 176 -0.27 4.88 24.10
CA ALA A 176 -0.27 6.10 24.91
C ALA A 176 1.06 6.86 24.90
N GLY A 177 1.04 8.09 24.38
CA GLY A 177 2.21 8.96 24.27
C GLY A 177 3.31 8.41 23.35
N ARG A 178 2.94 7.56 22.37
CA ARG A 178 3.88 6.94 21.41
C ARG A 178 3.72 7.43 19.98
N ALA A 179 3.08 8.58 19.78
CA ALA A 179 2.99 9.22 18.47
C ALA A 179 4.34 9.36 17.76
N GLU A 180 5.40 9.81 18.45
CA GLU A 180 6.73 9.93 17.83
C GLU A 180 7.32 8.58 17.42
N LEU A 181 7.06 7.51 18.19
CA LEU A 181 7.49 6.16 17.81
C LEU A 181 6.72 5.69 16.58
N PHE A 182 5.41 5.95 16.52
CA PHE A 182 4.61 5.66 15.35
C PHE A 182 5.12 6.43 14.12
N ASP A 183 5.38 7.72 14.24
CA ASP A 183 5.82 8.55 13.11
C ASP A 183 7.19 8.10 12.57
N VAL A 184 8.15 7.79 13.45
CA VAL A 184 9.46 7.25 13.07
C VAL A 184 9.33 5.87 12.44
N ALA A 185 8.55 4.97 13.04
CA ALA A 185 8.33 3.62 12.53
C ALA A 185 7.60 3.64 11.17
N ALA A 186 6.55 4.45 11.04
CA ALA A 186 5.77 4.59 9.83
C ALA A 186 6.61 5.13 8.67
N ALA A 187 7.52 6.06 8.94
CA ALA A 187 8.47 6.56 7.94
C ALA A 187 9.49 5.48 7.53
N HIS A 188 10.04 4.73 8.49
CA HIS A 188 11.05 3.71 8.21
C HIS A 188 10.49 2.47 7.50
N PHE A 189 9.39 1.92 8.02
CA PHE A 189 8.71 0.73 7.48
C PHE A 189 7.73 1.06 6.35
N ARG A 190 7.63 2.34 5.97
CA ARG A 190 6.79 2.81 4.86
C ARG A 190 5.31 2.48 5.05
N TRP A 191 4.81 2.57 6.27
CA TRP A 191 3.39 2.31 6.58
C TRP A 191 2.44 3.34 5.96
N THR A 192 2.96 4.50 5.56
CA THR A 192 2.18 5.55 4.89
C THR A 192 2.12 5.40 3.37
N ASP A 193 2.83 4.45 2.80
CA ASP A 193 2.80 4.20 1.36
C ASP A 193 1.44 3.65 0.95
N ARG A 194 1.01 3.97 -0.28
CA ARG A 194 -0.29 3.57 -0.82
C ARG A 194 -0.54 2.06 -0.72
N ASN A 195 0.51 1.25 -0.90
CA ASN A 195 0.46 -0.21 -0.86
C ASN A 195 1.17 -0.80 0.36
N ALA A 196 1.24 -0.05 1.46
CA ALA A 196 1.89 -0.53 2.68
C ALA A 196 1.33 -1.89 3.12
N ARG A 197 2.24 -2.77 3.52
CA ARG A 197 1.96 -4.07 4.14
C ARG A 197 2.76 -4.15 5.42
N PRO A 198 2.28 -3.56 6.52
CA PRO A 198 2.95 -3.70 7.81
C PRO A 198 3.15 -5.17 8.12
N ILE A 199 4.38 -5.55 8.45
CA ILE A 199 4.68 -6.91 8.91
C ILE A 199 4.24 -6.98 10.38
N ALA A 200 2.99 -7.35 10.59
CA ALA A 200 2.34 -7.44 11.89
C ALA A 200 1.21 -8.47 11.86
N ASP A 201 0.60 -8.76 13.01
CA ASP A 201 -0.68 -9.49 13.02
C ASP A 201 -1.80 -8.67 12.36
N LEU A 202 -2.93 -9.32 12.08
CA LEU A 202 -4.04 -8.70 11.37
C LEU A 202 -4.61 -7.49 12.11
N ASP A 203 -4.72 -7.57 13.44
CA ASP A 203 -5.36 -6.52 14.25
C ASP A 203 -4.47 -5.27 14.34
N ALA A 204 -3.17 -5.46 14.55
CA ALA A 204 -2.17 -4.40 14.55
C ALA A 204 -2.02 -3.76 13.17
N ALA A 205 -1.99 -4.56 12.09
CA ALA A 205 -1.93 -4.03 10.73
C ALA A 205 -3.18 -3.20 10.37
N GLN A 206 -4.37 -3.68 10.73
CA GLN A 206 -5.62 -2.92 10.55
C GLN A 206 -5.64 -1.64 11.40
N TRP A 207 -5.13 -1.70 12.63
CA TRP A 207 -5.01 -0.53 13.50
C TRP A 207 -4.06 0.52 12.91
N ILE A 208 -2.88 0.12 12.42
CA ILE A 208 -1.94 1.02 11.72
C ILE A 208 -2.65 1.68 10.54
N PHE A 209 -3.35 0.92 9.71
CA PHE A 209 -4.10 1.46 8.57
C PHE A 209 -5.15 2.49 9.01
N ARG A 210 -5.89 2.23 10.09
CA ARG A 210 -6.86 3.20 10.64
C ARG A 210 -6.18 4.46 11.12
N VAL A 211 -5.09 4.36 11.87
CA VAL A 211 -4.33 5.52 12.37
C VAL A 211 -3.79 6.37 11.22
N VAL A 212 -3.20 5.75 10.19
CA VAL A 212 -2.70 6.46 9.00
C VAL A 212 -3.82 7.24 8.31
N ASN A 213 -4.96 6.60 8.07
CA ASN A 213 -6.10 7.23 7.40
C ASN A 213 -6.75 8.33 8.25
N GLN A 214 -6.93 8.09 9.54
CA GLN A 214 -7.43 9.11 10.47
C GLN A 214 -6.46 10.29 10.56
N GLY A 215 -5.15 10.05 10.50
CA GLY A 215 -4.13 11.09 10.42
C GLY A 215 -4.19 11.91 9.12
N LEU A 216 -4.50 11.27 7.99
CA LEU A 216 -4.76 11.97 6.71
C LEU A 216 -6.04 12.84 6.81
N GLN A 217 -7.11 12.29 7.37
CA GLN A 217 -8.36 13.02 7.63
C GLN A 217 -8.12 14.23 8.55
N TRP A 218 -7.34 14.05 9.61
CA TRP A 218 -6.98 15.13 10.55
C TRP A 218 -6.15 16.22 9.87
N ARG A 219 -5.13 15.85 9.09
CA ARG A 219 -4.28 16.81 8.33
C ARG A 219 -5.07 17.57 7.26
N GLY A 220 -6.13 17.00 6.72
CA GLY A 220 -7.01 17.64 5.73
C GLY A 220 -7.93 18.74 6.31
N GLN A 221 -7.97 18.94 7.62
CA GLN A 221 -8.85 19.90 8.27
C GLN A 221 -8.31 21.34 8.16
N ALA A 222 -9.19 22.33 8.40
CA ALA A 222 -8.78 23.73 8.39
C ALA A 222 -7.75 24.02 9.52
N PRO A 223 -6.71 24.86 9.29
CA PRO A 223 -5.66 25.10 10.27
C PRO A 223 -6.15 25.56 11.66
N LYS A 224 -7.25 26.34 11.70
CA LYS A 224 -7.85 26.78 12.96
C LYS A 224 -8.47 25.64 13.78
N VAL A 225 -8.99 24.61 13.10
CA VAL A 225 -9.56 23.42 13.76
C VAL A 225 -8.43 22.57 14.33
N ILE A 226 -7.39 22.32 13.53
CA ILE A 226 -6.17 21.63 13.95
C ILE A 226 -5.54 22.30 15.17
N GLN A 227 -5.42 23.63 15.16
CA GLN A 227 -4.86 24.37 16.30
C GLN A 227 -5.69 24.18 17.57
N LEU A 228 -7.02 24.23 17.47
CA LEU A 228 -7.91 24.01 18.62
C LEU A 228 -7.82 22.58 19.16
N GLN A 229 -7.66 21.59 18.28
CA GLN A 229 -7.46 20.18 18.66
C GLN A 229 -6.13 20.00 19.40
N LYS A 230 -5.04 20.62 18.93
CA LYS A 230 -3.74 20.61 19.63
C LYS A 230 -3.83 21.23 21.02
N GLU A 231 -4.47 22.39 21.13
CA GLU A 231 -4.72 23.04 22.43
C GLU A 231 -5.55 22.14 23.37
N ALA A 232 -6.51 21.38 22.84
CA ALA A 232 -7.30 20.44 23.62
C ALA A 232 -6.45 19.26 24.13
N LEU A 233 -5.60 18.68 23.28
CA LEU A 233 -4.66 17.61 23.66
C LEU A 233 -3.71 18.08 24.78
N GLU A 234 -3.14 19.27 24.63
CA GLU A 234 -2.27 19.89 25.65
C GLU A 234 -3.03 20.16 26.95
N ALA A 235 -4.26 20.65 26.88
CA ALA A 235 -5.06 20.92 28.06
C ALA A 235 -5.40 19.64 28.85
N VAL A 236 -5.77 18.56 28.15
CA VAL A 236 -6.02 17.24 28.77
C VAL A 236 -4.74 16.70 29.40
N ALA A 237 -3.59 16.89 28.75
CA ALA A 237 -2.29 16.49 29.31
C ALA A 237 -1.91 17.26 30.58
N ALA A 238 -2.17 18.57 30.61
CA ALA A 238 -1.69 19.45 31.68
C ALA A 238 -2.52 19.37 32.96
N VAL A 239 -3.84 19.16 32.87
CA VAL A 239 -4.75 19.29 34.00
C VAL A 239 -5.59 18.03 34.18
N PRO A 240 -5.54 17.35 35.34
CA PRO A 240 -6.34 16.15 35.60
C PRO A 240 -7.84 16.44 35.63
N MET A 241 -8.23 17.58 36.22
CA MET A 241 -9.63 17.97 36.38
C MET A 241 -9.88 19.33 35.69
N PRO A 242 -10.63 19.37 34.57
CA PRO A 242 -10.84 20.60 33.82
C PRO A 242 -11.72 21.60 34.58
N GLN A 243 -11.39 22.88 34.47
CA GLN A 243 -12.26 23.96 34.92
C GLN A 243 -13.50 24.06 34.02
N PRO A 244 -14.67 24.53 34.52
CA PRO A 244 -15.90 24.61 33.74
C PRO A 244 -15.77 25.36 32.41
N GLU A 245 -14.90 26.37 32.35
CA GLU A 245 -14.59 27.11 31.12
C GLU A 245 -13.82 26.28 30.10
N GLN A 246 -12.81 25.51 30.55
CA GLN A 246 -12.05 24.59 29.69
C GLN A 246 -12.94 23.48 29.15
N THR A 247 -13.78 22.89 30.02
CA THR A 247 -14.74 21.86 29.63
C THR A 247 -15.67 22.37 28.53
N ARG A 248 -16.19 23.61 28.64
CA ARG A 248 -17.04 24.20 27.60
C ARG A 248 -16.30 24.56 26.31
N ARG A 249 -15.04 25.03 26.42
CA ARG A 249 -14.22 25.40 25.26
C ARG A 249 -13.88 24.18 24.41
N PHE A 250 -13.51 23.07 25.05
CA PHE A 250 -12.99 21.89 24.36
C PHE A 250 -14.01 20.76 24.19
N ALA A 251 -15.26 20.93 24.62
CA ALA A 251 -16.27 19.87 24.52
C ALA A 251 -16.50 19.36 23.09
N GLU A 252 -16.80 20.28 22.17
CA GLU A 252 -17.11 19.96 20.77
C GLU A 252 -15.92 19.26 20.09
N VAL A 253 -14.71 19.75 20.35
CA VAL A 253 -13.50 19.24 19.70
C VAL A 253 -13.06 17.89 20.27
N LEU A 254 -13.19 17.66 21.57
CA LEU A 254 -12.85 16.38 22.18
C LEU A 254 -13.85 15.28 21.80
N ASP A 255 -15.14 15.62 21.72
CA ASP A 255 -16.19 14.69 21.27
C ASP A 255 -16.00 14.33 19.79
N ALA A 256 -15.75 15.33 18.93
CA ALA A 256 -15.46 15.11 17.51
C ALA A 256 -14.20 14.26 17.31
N MET A 257 -13.09 14.52 18.02
CA MET A 257 -11.88 13.70 17.89
C MET A 257 -12.10 12.26 18.35
N ALA A 258 -12.83 12.07 19.45
CA ALA A 258 -13.15 10.73 19.97
C ALA A 258 -14.09 9.94 19.04
N HIS A 259 -14.88 10.61 18.20
CA HIS A 259 -15.79 9.99 17.24
C HIS A 259 -15.17 9.80 15.85
N ASP A 260 -14.58 10.86 15.30
CA ASP A 260 -14.16 10.92 13.90
C ASP A 260 -12.77 10.31 13.67
N VAL A 261 -11.86 10.43 14.65
CA VAL A 261 -10.46 10.00 14.55
C VAL A 261 -9.98 9.32 15.84
N PRO A 262 -10.66 8.27 16.32
CA PRO A 262 -10.45 7.69 17.66
C PRO A 262 -9.06 7.10 17.88
N ASP A 263 -8.54 6.31 16.93
CA ASP A 263 -7.24 5.64 17.06
C ASP A 263 -6.10 6.67 17.00
N TRP A 264 -6.19 7.64 16.08
CA TRP A 264 -5.25 8.74 15.97
C TRP A 264 -5.28 9.62 17.23
N PHE A 265 -6.47 9.95 17.73
CA PHE A 265 -6.65 10.74 18.95
C PHE A 265 -5.98 10.06 20.15
N MET A 266 -6.19 8.75 20.32
CA MET A 266 -5.58 7.98 21.40
C MET A 266 -4.07 7.82 21.23
N LEU A 267 -3.54 7.74 20.01
CA LEU A 267 -2.09 7.69 19.80
C LEU A 267 -1.38 9.01 20.14
N HIS A 268 -2.00 10.14 19.77
CA HIS A 268 -1.43 11.48 19.95
C HIS A 268 -1.68 12.08 21.34
N LEU A 269 -2.46 11.42 22.18
CA LEU A 269 -2.63 11.83 23.56
C LEU A 269 -1.40 11.43 24.40
N SER A 270 -0.85 12.38 25.15
CA SER A 270 0.30 12.10 26.03
C SER A 270 -0.07 11.12 27.15
N LYS A 271 0.92 10.41 27.71
CA LYS A 271 0.69 9.48 28.84
C LYS A 271 -0.12 10.11 30.00
N PRO A 272 0.19 11.33 30.49
CA PRO A 272 -0.68 12.01 31.47
C PRO A 272 -2.10 12.26 30.94
N GLY A 273 -2.22 12.65 29.68
CA GLY A 273 -3.51 12.85 29.03
C GLY A 273 -4.40 11.62 29.05
N HIS A 274 -3.86 10.41 28.81
CA HIS A 274 -4.62 9.16 28.95
C HIS A 274 -5.18 8.95 30.36
N VAL A 275 -4.39 9.29 31.38
CA VAL A 275 -4.82 9.18 32.79
C VAL A 275 -5.92 10.19 33.10
N HIS A 276 -5.85 11.39 32.52
CA HIS A 276 -6.79 12.48 32.77
C HIS A 276 -8.09 12.36 31.96
N LEU A 277 -8.03 11.74 30.78
CA LEU A 277 -9.15 11.67 29.83
C LEU A 277 -10.48 11.16 30.44
N PRO A 278 -10.51 10.11 31.29
CA PRO A 278 -11.76 9.68 31.92
C PRO A 278 -12.41 10.75 32.80
N GLN A 279 -11.61 11.55 33.51
CA GLN A 279 -12.13 12.66 34.34
C GLN A 279 -12.68 13.79 33.47
N TRP A 280 -11.98 14.12 32.38
CA TRP A 280 -12.45 15.06 31.38
C TRP A 280 -13.78 14.62 30.76
N GLN A 281 -13.90 13.35 30.36
CA GLN A 281 -15.14 12.77 29.83
C GLN A 281 -16.28 12.83 30.86
N ALA A 282 -16.01 12.58 32.14
CA ALA A 282 -17.00 12.71 33.20
C ALA A 282 -17.48 14.17 33.36
N SER A 283 -16.57 15.14 33.34
CA SER A 283 -16.92 16.58 33.38
C SER A 283 -17.71 17.02 32.15
N LEU A 284 -17.39 16.51 30.96
CA LEU A 284 -18.12 16.78 29.73
C LEU A 284 -19.56 16.28 29.79
N LYS A 285 -19.77 15.06 30.29
CA LYS A 285 -21.12 14.49 30.51
C LYS A 285 -21.96 15.33 31.46
N GLN A 286 -21.34 15.95 32.47
CA GLN A 286 -22.03 16.82 33.44
C GLN A 286 -22.50 18.17 32.86
N LEU A 287 -21.92 18.65 31.76
CA LEU A 287 -22.41 19.87 31.09
C LEU A 287 -23.82 19.70 30.50
N GLY A 288 -24.25 18.46 30.27
CA GLY A 288 -25.62 18.07 29.93
C GLY A 288 -26.15 18.58 28.56
N PRO A 289 -27.40 18.23 28.20
CA PRO A 289 -28.01 18.53 26.89
C PRO A 289 -28.30 20.02 26.62
N ARG A 290 -28.00 20.91 27.58
CA ARG A 290 -28.23 22.36 27.43
C ARG A 290 -27.18 23.00 26.53
N TRP A 291 -25.98 22.44 26.50
CA TRP A 291 -24.90 22.91 25.64
C TRP A 291 -25.01 22.34 24.21
N THR A 292 -25.43 21.09 24.03
CA THR A 292 -25.68 20.50 22.69
C THR A 292 -26.70 21.31 21.88
N ARG A 293 -27.75 21.85 22.53
CA ARG A 293 -28.71 22.78 21.88
C ARG A 293 -28.11 24.13 21.47
N GLN A 294 -27.04 24.58 22.11
CA GLN A 294 -26.37 25.85 21.79
C GLN A 294 -25.33 25.66 20.67
N ALA A 295 -24.69 24.49 20.59
CA ALA A 295 -23.85 24.05 19.48
C ALA A 295 -24.65 23.94 18.18
N GLU A 296 -25.79 23.22 18.19
CA GLU A 296 -26.73 23.15 17.06
C GLU A 296 -27.19 24.54 16.59
N ARG A 297 -27.37 25.47 17.53
CA ARG A 297 -27.78 26.85 17.23
C ARG A 297 -26.67 27.64 16.54
N LYS A 298 -25.40 27.44 16.92
CA LYS A 298 -24.24 28.08 16.29
C LYS A 298 -23.99 27.51 14.89
N GLU A 299 -24.12 26.20 14.68
CA GLU A 299 -24.02 25.61 13.33
C GLU A 299 -25.10 26.14 12.39
N ARG A 300 -26.35 26.30 12.86
CA ARG A 300 -27.42 26.91 12.05
C ARG A 300 -27.15 28.39 11.73
N PHE A 301 -26.52 29.13 12.63
CA PHE A 301 -26.26 30.57 12.46
C PHE A 301 -24.99 30.88 11.65
N PHE A 302 -23.95 30.04 11.73
CA PHE A 302 -22.71 30.20 10.95
C PHE A 302 -22.71 29.40 9.64
N GLY A 303 -23.41 28.26 9.58
CA GLY A 303 -23.61 27.48 8.35
C GLY A 303 -24.43 28.23 7.30
N THR A 304 -25.40 29.06 7.73
CA THR A 304 -26.14 29.95 6.83
C THR A 304 -25.26 31.07 6.25
N ARG A 305 -24.34 31.64 7.03
CA ARG A 305 -23.40 32.68 6.56
C ARG A 305 -22.38 32.18 5.54
N ARG A 306 -21.91 30.93 5.69
CA ARG A 306 -21.00 30.28 4.72
C ARG A 306 -21.73 29.93 3.41
N LYS A 307 -23.01 29.56 3.50
CA LYS A 307 -23.86 29.29 2.33
C LYS A 307 -24.21 30.56 1.54
N THR A 308 -24.50 31.67 2.22
CA THR A 308 -24.81 32.96 1.56
C THR A 308 -23.59 33.58 0.89
N PHE A 309 -22.39 33.44 1.47
CA PHE A 309 -21.16 33.94 0.85
C PHE A 309 -20.77 33.15 -0.42
N ASN A 310 -20.90 31.82 -0.40
CA ASN A 310 -20.63 30.99 -1.58
C ASN A 310 -21.68 31.14 -2.69
N THR A 311 -22.94 31.42 -2.36
CA THR A 311 -23.98 31.69 -3.37
C THR A 311 -23.85 33.08 -4.00
N LEU A 312 -23.44 34.10 -3.23
CA LEU A 312 -23.16 35.43 -3.77
C LEU A 312 -21.91 35.43 -4.65
N LEU A 313 -20.84 34.72 -4.25
CA LEU A 313 -19.62 34.60 -5.05
C LEU A 313 -19.85 33.76 -6.32
N GLY A 314 -20.61 32.67 -6.23
CA GLY A 314 -21.00 31.85 -7.38
C GLY A 314 -21.93 32.60 -8.34
N GLY A 315 -22.85 33.42 -7.82
CA GLY A 315 -23.69 34.31 -8.63
C GLY A 315 -22.89 35.39 -9.37
N PHE A 316 -21.85 35.94 -8.73
CA PHE A 316 -20.95 36.91 -9.37
C PHE A 316 -20.12 36.30 -10.49
N VAL A 317 -19.60 35.07 -10.29
CA VAL A 317 -18.87 34.32 -11.33
C VAL A 317 -19.79 33.94 -12.50
N ALA A 318 -21.02 33.50 -12.23
CA ALA A 318 -22.00 33.21 -13.26
C ALA A 318 -22.38 34.46 -14.07
N LEU A 319 -22.55 35.61 -13.39
CA LEU A 319 -22.82 36.88 -14.06
C LEU A 319 -21.64 37.31 -14.94
N LEU A 320 -20.40 37.16 -14.47
CA LEU A 320 -19.20 37.43 -15.27
C LEU A 320 -19.12 36.53 -16.51
N LEU A 321 -19.42 35.24 -16.38
CA LEU A 321 -19.46 34.30 -17.50
C LEU A 321 -20.57 34.63 -18.50
N VAL A 322 -21.75 35.04 -18.04
CA VAL A 322 -22.85 35.49 -18.91
C VAL A 322 -22.47 36.79 -19.62
N THR A 323 -21.83 37.74 -18.93
CA THR A 323 -21.34 38.97 -19.58
C THR A 323 -20.23 38.70 -20.59
N ALA A 324 -19.35 37.73 -20.32
CA ALA A 324 -18.31 37.31 -21.27
C ALA A 324 -18.89 36.55 -22.47
N MET A 325 -19.92 35.73 -22.28
CA MET A 325 -20.67 35.10 -23.37
C MET A 325 -21.40 36.13 -24.22
N LEU A 326 -22.08 37.12 -23.60
CA LEU A 326 -22.76 38.19 -24.32
C LEU A 326 -21.76 39.08 -25.08
N ALA A 327 -20.62 39.42 -24.47
CA ALA A 327 -19.54 40.13 -25.15
C ALA A 327 -18.94 39.32 -26.30
N GLY A 328 -18.77 38.01 -26.15
CA GLY A 328 -18.29 37.11 -27.21
C GLY A 328 -19.28 36.95 -28.37
N VAL A 329 -20.58 36.98 -28.09
CA VAL A 329 -21.64 36.95 -29.11
C VAL A 329 -21.69 38.28 -29.88
N VAL A 330 -21.53 39.42 -29.20
CA VAL A 330 -21.43 40.75 -29.84
C VAL A 330 -20.15 40.87 -30.69
N TYR A 331 -19.03 40.29 -30.21
CA TYR A 331 -17.77 40.27 -30.95
C TYR A 331 -17.85 39.38 -32.21
N ARG A 332 -18.57 38.25 -32.16
CA ARG A 332 -18.77 37.37 -33.33
C ARG A 332 -19.78 37.88 -34.35
N LEU A 333 -20.68 38.80 -33.96
CA LEU A 333 -21.58 39.49 -34.88
C LEU A 333 -20.92 40.69 -35.57
N SER A 334 -19.79 41.16 -35.03
CA SER A 334 -18.97 42.23 -35.61
C SER A 334 -17.82 41.58 -36.38
N GLY A 335 -18.16 40.98 -37.52
CA GLY A 335 -17.21 40.23 -38.33
C GLY A 335 -16.02 41.08 -38.75
N ASP A 336 -14.82 40.55 -38.52
CA ASP A 336 -13.75 40.55 -39.52
C ASP A 336 -12.85 39.33 -39.33
N ALA A 337 -12.47 38.76 -40.47
CA ALA A 337 -11.81 37.47 -40.62
C ALA A 337 -10.29 37.53 -40.39
N THR A 338 -9.79 36.37 -39.94
CA THR A 338 -8.43 35.83 -39.73
C THR A 338 -7.43 35.99 -40.91
N PRO A 339 -6.10 35.65 -40.82
CA PRO A 339 -5.51 34.61 -39.95
C PRO A 339 -4.08 34.80 -39.37
N ALA A 340 -3.77 33.83 -38.49
CA ALA A 340 -2.48 33.17 -38.21
C ALA A 340 -1.32 33.96 -37.56
N ALA A 341 -1.01 33.57 -36.33
CA ALA A 341 0.36 33.55 -35.81
C ALA A 341 0.54 32.29 -34.93
N ALA A 342 1.38 31.37 -35.42
CA ALA A 342 1.94 30.26 -34.66
C ALA A 342 3.41 30.60 -34.38
N VAL A 343 3.79 30.71 -33.10
CA VAL A 343 5.14 30.49 -32.55
C VAL A 343 4.90 30.12 -31.08
N ALA A 344 4.88 28.84 -30.75
CA ALA A 344 6.01 28.06 -30.22
C ALA A 344 6.58 28.62 -28.90
N SER A 345 6.34 27.88 -27.82
CA SER A 345 7.19 27.89 -26.62
C SER A 345 7.20 26.46 -26.11
N ASP A 346 8.26 25.75 -26.49
CA ASP A 346 8.67 24.47 -25.93
C ASP A 346 8.97 24.63 -24.43
N THR A 347 8.51 23.67 -23.63
CA THR A 347 9.19 23.24 -22.41
C THR A 347 8.96 21.73 -22.30
N PRO A 348 10.02 20.91 -22.14
CA PRO A 348 9.93 19.49 -22.39
C PRO A 348 9.29 18.72 -21.23
N ALA A 349 8.55 17.68 -21.61
CA ALA A 349 8.20 16.57 -20.76
C ALA A 349 9.45 15.73 -20.43
N ALA A 350 9.56 15.35 -19.17
CA ALA A 350 10.15 14.10 -18.72
C ALA A 350 9.08 13.51 -17.77
N GLY A 351 8.42 12.40 -18.03
CA GLY A 351 8.83 11.23 -18.80
C GLY A 351 9.55 10.25 -17.89
N MET A 352 8.79 9.48 -17.11
CA MET A 352 9.12 8.08 -16.82
C MET A 352 7.86 7.36 -16.34
N VAL A 353 7.35 6.50 -17.22
CA VAL A 353 6.43 5.41 -16.89
C VAL A 353 7.18 4.49 -15.93
N ALA A 354 6.61 4.23 -14.75
CA ALA A 354 7.07 3.19 -13.84
C ALA A 354 5.97 2.14 -13.76
N ASP A 355 6.39 0.88 -13.89
CA ASP A 355 5.64 -0.38 -13.92
C ASP A 355 4.21 -0.33 -13.34
N ALA A 356 3.26 -0.82 -14.13
CA ALA A 356 1.90 -1.11 -13.70
C ALA A 356 1.92 -2.25 -12.66
N ASP A 357 2.01 -1.88 -11.40
CA ASP A 357 1.70 -2.77 -10.27
C ASP A 357 0.18 -3.07 -10.26
N PRO A 358 -0.24 -4.30 -9.94
CA PRO A 358 -1.64 -4.65 -9.84
C PRO A 358 -2.31 -3.85 -8.71
N VAL A 359 -3.22 -2.94 -9.11
CA VAL A 359 -4.16 -2.24 -8.21
C VAL A 359 -4.92 -3.30 -7.41
N LEU A 360 -5.21 -3.11 -6.12
CA LEU A 360 -5.98 -4.08 -5.33
C LEU A 360 -7.39 -3.58 -5.00
N ALA A 361 -8.30 -4.53 -4.85
CA ALA A 361 -9.75 -4.40 -4.73
C ALA A 361 -10.30 -3.46 -3.63
N TYR A 362 -9.49 -3.03 -2.66
CA TYR A 362 -9.95 -2.24 -1.51
C TYR A 362 -9.69 -0.72 -1.64
N GLU A 363 -9.10 -0.25 -2.73
CA GLU A 363 -8.80 1.18 -2.96
C GLU A 363 -10.00 2.02 -3.44
N PHE A 364 -11.21 1.45 -3.58
CA PHE A 364 -12.30 2.08 -4.34
C PHE A 364 -13.27 2.98 -3.54
N THR A 365 -12.95 3.33 -2.30
CA THR A 365 -13.80 4.16 -1.42
C THR A 365 -13.65 5.68 -1.62
N GLY A 366 -12.70 6.13 -2.45
CA GLY A 366 -12.45 7.55 -2.77
C GLY A 366 -13.49 8.21 -3.71
N ALA A 367 -13.28 9.49 -4.06
CA ALA A 367 -14.15 10.19 -5.01
C ALA A 367 -14.19 9.50 -6.39
N VAL A 368 -15.35 9.47 -7.05
CA VAL A 368 -15.49 8.90 -8.40
C VAL A 368 -14.97 9.90 -9.44
N THR A 369 -13.71 9.71 -9.84
CA THR A 369 -12.97 10.48 -10.87
C THR A 369 -12.70 9.61 -12.10
N ARG A 370 -12.27 10.21 -13.22
CA ARG A 370 -11.93 9.48 -14.46
C ARG A 370 -10.85 8.41 -14.19
N ASP A 371 -9.72 8.82 -13.62
CA ASP A 371 -8.58 7.94 -13.35
C ASP A 371 -8.97 6.76 -12.45
N SER A 372 -9.79 7.02 -11.43
CA SER A 372 -10.26 5.98 -10.52
C SER A 372 -11.27 5.00 -11.15
N CYS A 373 -11.92 5.40 -12.24
CA CYS A 373 -12.83 4.55 -13.01
C CYS A 373 -12.07 3.74 -14.05
N GLU A 374 -11.04 4.32 -14.63
CA GLU A 374 -10.10 3.63 -15.53
C GLU A 374 -9.35 2.52 -14.78
N SER A 375 -8.83 2.78 -13.58
CA SER A 375 -8.21 1.73 -12.74
C SER A 375 -9.22 0.67 -12.27
N ALA A 376 -10.47 1.04 -12.02
CA ALA A 376 -11.51 0.07 -11.66
C ALA A 376 -11.87 -0.84 -12.86
N GLU A 377 -11.94 -0.26 -14.05
CA GLU A 377 -12.19 -0.97 -15.30
C GLU A 377 -11.04 -1.89 -15.66
N GLU A 378 -9.82 -1.42 -15.55
CA GLU A 378 -8.62 -2.24 -15.71
C GLU A 378 -8.61 -3.39 -14.72
N PHE A 379 -8.76 -3.14 -13.42
CA PHE A 379 -8.70 -4.19 -12.40
C PHE A 379 -9.75 -5.30 -12.61
N VAL A 380 -10.96 -4.90 -12.96
CA VAL A 380 -12.08 -5.83 -13.11
C VAL A 380 -11.97 -6.68 -14.38
N HIS A 381 -11.31 -6.18 -15.44
CA HIS A 381 -11.16 -6.87 -16.72
C HIS A 381 -9.78 -7.50 -16.95
N ALA A 382 -8.71 -6.98 -16.33
CA ALA A 382 -7.34 -7.35 -16.62
C ALA A 382 -6.88 -8.63 -15.93
N SER A 383 -7.51 -9.03 -14.82
CA SER A 383 -7.43 -10.36 -14.15
C SER A 383 -7.86 -10.23 -12.68
N ASN A 384 -8.71 -11.15 -12.20
CA ASN A 384 -8.64 -11.65 -10.81
C ASN A 384 -9.30 -10.89 -9.65
N TRP A 385 -10.28 -10.02 -9.88
CA TRP A 385 -11.13 -9.57 -8.75
C TRP A 385 -11.83 -10.74 -8.02
N LEU A 386 -11.96 -11.91 -8.68
CA LEU A 386 -12.45 -13.17 -8.10
C LEU A 386 -11.37 -14.04 -7.42
N GLU A 387 -10.07 -13.83 -7.68
CA GLU A 387 -9.02 -14.50 -6.88
C GLU A 387 -8.86 -13.86 -5.50
N THR A 388 -9.42 -12.66 -5.33
CA THR A 388 -9.56 -12.06 -4.02
C THR A 388 -10.64 -12.85 -3.26
N ASP A 389 -10.27 -13.74 -2.34
CA ASP A 389 -11.25 -14.45 -1.47
C ASP A 389 -11.81 -13.54 -0.37
N ASP A 390 -12.17 -12.31 -0.74
CA ASP A 390 -12.76 -11.29 0.13
C ASP A 390 -14.09 -10.84 -0.50
N ALA A 391 -15.19 -11.21 0.14
CA ALA A 391 -16.53 -10.89 -0.34
C ALA A 391 -16.84 -9.38 -0.27
N ASP A 392 -16.27 -8.67 0.70
CA ASP A 392 -16.51 -7.24 0.89
C ASP A 392 -15.75 -6.42 -0.15
N ALA A 393 -14.52 -6.82 -0.46
CA ALA A 393 -13.73 -6.20 -1.53
C ALA A 393 -14.42 -6.32 -2.90
N ILE A 394 -14.96 -7.50 -3.21
CA ILE A 394 -15.73 -7.74 -4.44
C ILE A 394 -17.00 -6.88 -4.46
N ALA A 395 -17.70 -6.74 -3.33
CA ALA A 395 -18.90 -5.91 -3.25
C ALA A 395 -18.61 -4.41 -3.44
N LEU A 396 -17.49 -3.92 -2.89
CA LEU A 396 -17.03 -2.53 -3.06
C LEU A 396 -16.67 -2.23 -4.51
N LEU A 397 -15.94 -3.15 -5.16
CA LEU A 397 -15.60 -3.08 -6.57
C LEU A 397 -16.84 -3.06 -7.47
N ALA A 398 -17.77 -4.00 -7.27
CA ALA A 398 -19.01 -4.04 -8.02
C ALA A 398 -19.79 -2.72 -7.90
N THR A 399 -19.84 -2.16 -6.68
CA THR A 399 -20.47 -0.87 -6.42
C THR A 399 -19.75 0.28 -7.13
N ARG A 400 -18.41 0.25 -7.17
CA ARG A 400 -17.59 1.24 -7.87
C ARG A 400 -17.84 1.22 -9.37
N ALA A 401 -17.81 0.03 -9.95
CA ALA A 401 -17.92 -0.18 -11.39
C ALA A 401 -19.27 0.33 -11.92
N VAL A 402 -20.37 0.03 -11.23
CA VAL A 402 -21.71 0.56 -11.56
C VAL A 402 -21.74 2.09 -11.46
N ARG A 403 -21.16 2.69 -10.40
CA ARG A 403 -21.12 4.16 -10.24
C ARG A 403 -20.30 4.86 -11.32
N CYS A 404 -19.21 4.25 -11.75
CA CYS A 404 -18.38 4.77 -12.83
C CYS A 404 -19.14 4.80 -14.16
N GLN A 405 -19.90 3.74 -14.45
CA GLN A 405 -20.72 3.69 -15.66
C GLN A 405 -21.91 4.66 -15.60
N ASP A 406 -22.59 4.78 -14.46
CA ASP A 406 -23.70 5.72 -14.28
C ASP A 406 -23.25 7.19 -14.46
N LYS A 407 -21.96 7.49 -14.20
CA LYS A 407 -21.35 8.81 -14.46
C LYS A 407 -20.81 8.99 -15.88
N GLY A 408 -20.92 7.98 -16.75
CA GLY A 408 -20.34 8.01 -18.09
C GLY A 408 -18.81 8.04 -18.10
N LEU A 409 -18.18 7.55 -17.03
CA LEU A 409 -16.72 7.47 -16.86
C LEU A 409 -16.18 6.05 -17.08
N TRP A 410 -17.03 5.13 -17.53
CA TRP A 410 -16.67 3.77 -17.92
C TRP A 410 -16.47 3.71 -19.42
N SER A 411 -15.32 3.24 -19.88
CA SER A 411 -14.90 3.36 -21.28
C SER A 411 -15.64 2.38 -22.20
N ARG A 412 -15.92 1.15 -21.70
CA ARG A 412 -16.68 0.10 -22.41
C ARG A 412 -18.19 0.36 -22.37
N LYS A 413 -18.76 0.85 -23.47
CA LYS A 413 -20.20 1.16 -23.55
C LYS A 413 -21.11 -0.07 -23.39
N ASP A 414 -20.72 -1.21 -23.95
CA ASP A 414 -21.50 -2.46 -23.98
C ASP A 414 -20.80 -3.56 -23.16
N ASP A 415 -20.52 -3.27 -21.90
CA ASP A 415 -19.80 -4.18 -21.01
C ASP A 415 -20.73 -5.30 -20.46
N PRO A 416 -20.49 -6.58 -20.79
CA PRO A 416 -21.32 -7.70 -20.34
C PRO A 416 -21.31 -7.87 -18.82
N LEU A 417 -20.20 -7.49 -18.16
CA LEU A 417 -20.11 -7.51 -16.72
C LEU A 417 -21.12 -6.54 -16.09
N MET A 418 -21.24 -5.33 -16.65
CA MET A 418 -22.18 -4.33 -16.15
C MET A 418 -23.64 -4.77 -16.32
N ALA A 419 -23.93 -5.48 -17.41
CA ALA A 419 -25.24 -6.08 -17.60
C ALA A 419 -25.53 -7.13 -16.52
N CYS A 420 -24.56 -8.00 -16.22
CA CYS A 420 -24.69 -8.99 -15.16
C CYS A 420 -24.85 -8.34 -13.78
N LEU A 421 -24.01 -7.38 -13.42
CA LEU A 421 -24.05 -6.75 -12.09
C LEU A 421 -25.38 -6.04 -11.83
N ARG A 422 -25.96 -5.39 -12.84
CA ARG A 422 -27.30 -4.80 -12.74
C ARG A 422 -28.39 -5.87 -12.64
N ALA A 423 -28.28 -6.96 -13.40
CA ALA A 423 -29.23 -8.07 -13.32
C ALA A 423 -29.21 -8.71 -11.92
N GLU A 424 -28.03 -9.00 -11.38
CA GLU A 424 -27.86 -9.58 -10.04
C GLU A 424 -28.36 -8.63 -8.94
N ARG A 425 -28.04 -7.33 -9.02
CA ARG A 425 -28.57 -6.31 -8.10
C ARG A 425 -30.10 -6.26 -8.10
N SER A 426 -30.72 -6.29 -9.28
CA SER A 426 -32.18 -6.29 -9.39
C SER A 426 -32.81 -7.60 -8.86
N ALA A 427 -32.18 -8.75 -9.12
CA ALA A 427 -32.62 -10.05 -8.60
C ALA A 427 -32.49 -10.15 -7.06
N ALA A 428 -31.38 -9.66 -6.50
CA ALA A 428 -31.12 -9.64 -5.07
C ALA A 428 -32.13 -8.76 -4.32
N LEU A 429 -32.40 -7.56 -4.85
CA LEU A 429 -33.44 -6.65 -4.34
C LEU A 429 -34.83 -7.29 -4.40
N GLY A 430 -35.17 -7.96 -5.50
CA GLY A 430 -36.47 -8.65 -5.66
C GLY A 430 -36.65 -9.83 -4.70
N ALA A 431 -35.56 -10.51 -4.32
CA ALA A 431 -35.57 -11.66 -3.43
C ALA A 431 -35.27 -11.33 -1.96
N GLY A 432 -34.96 -10.06 -1.62
CA GLY A 432 -34.63 -9.64 -0.26
C GLY A 432 -33.33 -10.25 0.28
N ARG A 433 -32.35 -10.54 -0.60
CA ARG A 433 -31.06 -11.12 -0.26
C ARG A 433 -29.92 -10.15 -0.56
N ALA A 434 -28.74 -10.39 0.00
CA ALA A 434 -27.54 -9.67 -0.37
C ALA A 434 -27.16 -9.95 -1.85
N GLU A 435 -26.58 -8.94 -2.50
CA GLU A 435 -26.03 -9.04 -3.85
C GLU A 435 -24.83 -10.00 -3.84
N ASN A 436 -24.77 -10.92 -4.81
CA ASN A 436 -23.63 -11.81 -4.97
C ASN A 436 -22.90 -11.52 -6.27
N ALA A 437 -22.04 -10.50 -6.24
CA ALA A 437 -21.27 -10.05 -7.40
C ALA A 437 -20.30 -11.11 -7.96
N ARG A 438 -19.99 -12.18 -7.20
CA ARG A 438 -19.17 -13.32 -7.68
C ARG A 438 -19.82 -14.09 -8.84
N LEU A 439 -21.14 -13.94 -9.04
CA LEU A 439 -21.87 -14.57 -10.14
C LEU A 439 -21.61 -13.91 -11.50
N CYS A 440 -21.03 -12.70 -11.51
CA CYS A 440 -20.76 -11.93 -12.71
C CYS A 440 -19.30 -12.09 -13.12
N ARG A 441 -19.10 -12.79 -14.24
CA ARG A 441 -17.80 -13.04 -14.87
C ARG A 441 -17.57 -12.12 -16.04
#